data_AF-A0A6P5Y9T5-F1
#
_entry.id   AF-A0A6P5Y9T5-F1
#
_cell.length_a   1.000
_cell.length_b   1.000
_cell.length_c   1.000
_cell.angle_alpha   90.00
_cell.angle_beta   90.00
_cell.angle_gamma   90.00
#
_symmetry.space_group_name_H-M   'P 1'
#
loop_
_entity.id
_entity.type
_entity.pdbx_description
1 polymer ?
#
loop_
_entity_poly.entity_id
_entity_poly.type
_entity_poly.pdbx_seq_one_letter_code
_entity_poly.pdbx_strand_id
1 'polypeptide(L)'
;METPEPKSHSWGSSPMPPSSSARLWRPAAQRNLRNQWSKMASYRQQWLSSSSSARTHATSLVNAYLSQKYMPLMELGALKDMPDIRKKASLKLFKQQELHRSKLLSSYKDMVAVVVQMVNASKSMRCFLKGASSSSLVQFSSSSEDINETGDCGGVAVFGFWSISSFEKLAEELIQMFKLELSLKRLLLLDLLSIGCEVLHTNQLCWSNEIYHGEFGDLKVCNLYSEETSEPVHPRLKDRKSEIPAFQCNHQPDQEILQVYITTWLAEVNIDGHRDWRGNACFALVNSSCSIKN
;
A
#
# COMPACT_ATOMS: atom_id res chain seq x y z
N MET A 1 -2.31 30.36 60.06
CA MET A 1 -1.41 30.25 58.90
C MET A 1 -1.02 28.79 58.84
N GLU A 2 -1.77 27.98 58.10
CA GLU A 2 -1.49 26.56 57.88
C GLU A 2 -1.67 26.28 56.39
N THR A 3 -0.62 25.75 55.80
CA THR A 3 -0.52 25.36 54.40
C THR A 3 -0.95 23.90 54.28
N PRO A 4 -1.85 23.50 53.36
CA PRO A 4 -2.02 22.10 53.04
C PRO A 4 -1.11 21.67 51.89
N GLU A 5 -0.43 20.55 52.08
CA GLU A 5 0.39 19.82 51.11
C GLU A 5 -0.40 19.35 49.88
N PRO A 6 0.25 19.14 48.72
CA PRO A 6 -0.39 18.61 47.53
C PRO A 6 -0.62 17.10 47.63
N LYS A 7 -1.87 16.66 47.42
CA LYS A 7 -2.23 15.25 47.25
C LYS A 7 -1.55 14.68 46.01
N SER A 8 -0.82 13.59 46.19
CA SER A 8 -0.26 12.79 45.11
C SER A 8 -1.39 12.16 44.28
N HIS A 9 -1.40 12.47 42.98
CA HIS A 9 -2.25 11.78 42.02
C HIS A 9 -1.67 10.38 41.75
N SER A 10 -2.32 9.34 42.30
CA SER A 10 -2.08 7.95 41.94
C SER A 10 -2.56 7.70 40.52
N TRP A 11 -1.63 7.39 39.62
CA TRP A 11 -1.94 6.91 38.27
C TRP A 11 -2.58 5.53 38.41
N GLY A 12 -3.82 5.40 37.93
CA GLY A 12 -4.57 4.14 37.92
C GLY A 12 -3.79 3.08 37.14
N SER A 13 -3.31 2.08 37.87
CA SER A 13 -2.76 0.86 37.30
C SER A 13 -3.93 0.00 36.83
N SER A 14 -4.07 -0.23 35.52
CA SER A 14 -4.98 -1.26 35.02
C SER A 14 -4.57 -2.61 35.63
N PRO A 15 -5.52 -3.47 36.05
CA PRO A 15 -5.19 -4.71 36.73
C PRO A 15 -4.48 -5.63 35.75
N MET A 16 -3.29 -6.12 36.11
CA MET A 16 -2.67 -7.24 35.40
C MET A 16 -3.66 -8.41 35.37
N PRO A 17 -3.77 -9.14 34.24
CA PRO A 17 -4.53 -10.38 34.22
C PRO A 17 -3.97 -11.33 35.30
N PRO A 18 -4.81 -12.06 36.05
CA PRO A 18 -4.33 -13.05 37.00
C PRO A 18 -3.39 -14.04 36.29
N SER A 19 -2.35 -14.49 36.99
CA SER A 19 -1.24 -15.30 36.45
C SER A 19 -1.67 -16.54 35.65
N SER A 20 -2.86 -17.08 35.90
CA SER A 20 -3.49 -18.17 35.14
C SER A 20 -3.99 -17.74 33.74
N SER A 21 -4.56 -16.55 33.61
CA SER A 21 -5.04 -15.99 32.34
C SER A 21 -3.90 -15.53 31.43
N ALA A 22 -2.81 -15.00 31.99
CA ALA A 22 -1.59 -14.65 31.26
C ALA A 22 -0.92 -15.88 30.62
N ARG A 23 -0.99 -17.06 31.26
CA ARG A 23 -0.44 -18.32 30.73
C ARG A 23 -1.20 -18.86 29.51
N LEU A 24 -2.50 -18.63 29.41
CA LEU A 24 -3.31 -19.08 28.27
C LEU A 24 -3.29 -18.07 27.11
N TRP A 25 -3.24 -16.78 27.43
CA TRP A 25 -3.20 -15.71 26.44
C TRP A 25 -1.88 -15.68 25.65
N ARG A 26 -0.73 -15.78 26.34
CA ARG A 26 0.58 -15.61 25.69
C ARG A 26 0.81 -16.60 24.53
N PRO A 27 0.57 -17.92 24.66
CA PRO A 27 0.71 -18.85 23.53
C PRO A 27 -0.26 -18.56 22.36
N ALA A 28 -1.46 -18.05 22.64
CA ALA A 28 -2.40 -17.63 21.61
C ALA A 28 -1.90 -16.39 20.87
N ALA A 29 -1.43 -15.37 21.59
CA ALA A 29 -0.83 -14.15 21.02
C ALA A 29 0.41 -14.46 20.18
N GLN A 30 1.30 -15.33 20.67
CA GLN A 30 2.47 -15.80 19.94
C GLN A 30 2.10 -16.45 18.60
N ARG A 31 1.11 -17.35 18.61
CA ARG A 31 0.61 -18.00 17.37
C ARG A 31 -0.03 -16.98 16.42
N ASN A 32 -0.85 -16.07 16.93
CA ASN A 32 -1.48 -15.04 16.10
C ASN A 32 -0.43 -14.12 15.45
N LEU A 33 0.55 -13.62 16.20
CA LEU A 33 1.64 -12.82 15.68
C LEU A 33 2.35 -13.52 14.52
N ARG A 34 2.78 -14.78 14.73
CA ARG A 34 3.41 -15.58 13.66
C ARG A 34 2.51 -15.66 12.42
N ASN A 35 1.22 -15.94 12.60
CA ASN A 35 0.28 -16.05 11.50
C ASN A 35 0.10 -14.73 10.73
N GLN A 36 -0.03 -13.59 11.43
CA GLN A 36 -0.18 -12.29 10.76
C GLN A 36 1.09 -11.91 10.01
N TRP A 37 2.28 -12.15 10.59
CA TRP A 37 3.55 -11.94 9.89
C TRP A 37 3.68 -12.87 8.67
N SER A 38 3.31 -14.16 8.78
CA SER A 38 3.30 -15.06 7.62
C SER A 38 2.35 -14.57 6.51
N LYS A 39 1.17 -14.04 6.86
CA LYS A 39 0.27 -13.41 5.88
C LYS A 39 0.93 -12.19 5.22
N MET A 40 1.54 -11.31 6.00
CA MET A 40 2.27 -10.14 5.46
C MET A 40 3.40 -10.54 4.51
N ALA A 41 4.12 -11.62 4.79
CA ALA A 41 5.13 -12.16 3.89
C ALA A 41 4.51 -12.64 2.56
N SER A 42 3.35 -13.32 2.60
CA SER A 42 2.61 -13.71 1.41
C SER A 42 2.12 -12.49 0.61
N TYR A 43 1.54 -11.50 1.29
CA TYR A 43 1.09 -10.25 0.67
C TYR A 43 2.24 -9.50 0.00
N ARG A 44 3.45 -9.54 0.58
CA ARG A 44 4.64 -8.96 -0.07
C ARG A 44 4.94 -9.62 -1.41
N GLN A 45 4.85 -10.94 -1.50
CA GLN A 45 5.04 -11.63 -2.78
C GLN A 45 3.93 -11.30 -3.79
N GLN A 46 2.69 -11.15 -3.32
CA GLN A 46 1.58 -10.70 -4.16
C GLN A 46 1.82 -9.28 -4.67
N TRP A 47 2.29 -8.36 -3.83
CA TRP A 47 2.68 -7.00 -4.23
C TRP A 47 3.71 -7.02 -5.37
N LEU A 48 4.79 -7.79 -5.21
CA LEU A 48 5.85 -7.89 -6.21
C LEU A 48 5.31 -8.42 -7.55
N SER A 49 4.46 -9.44 -7.50
CA SER A 49 3.80 -10.01 -8.67
C SER A 49 2.90 -8.99 -9.38
N SER A 50 1.98 -8.35 -8.65
CA SER A 50 1.06 -7.35 -9.20
C SER A 50 1.79 -6.12 -9.73
N SER A 51 2.82 -5.65 -9.02
CA SER A 51 3.69 -4.55 -9.44
C SER A 51 4.42 -4.86 -10.76
N SER A 52 4.95 -6.08 -10.90
CA SER A 52 5.63 -6.53 -12.12
C SER A 52 4.66 -6.71 -13.29
N SER A 53 3.46 -7.22 -13.03
CA SER A 53 2.39 -7.31 -14.03
C SER A 53 1.95 -5.92 -14.50
N ALA A 54 1.72 -4.99 -13.57
CA ALA A 54 1.39 -3.60 -13.89
C ALA A 54 2.46 -2.96 -14.77
N ARG A 55 3.75 -3.13 -14.40
CA ARG A 55 4.89 -2.65 -15.20
C ARG A 55 4.85 -3.19 -16.62
N THR A 56 4.64 -4.49 -16.78
CA THR A 56 4.56 -5.13 -18.10
C THR A 56 3.44 -4.52 -18.95
N HIS A 57 2.29 -4.22 -18.34
CA HIS A 57 1.17 -3.56 -19.02
C HIS A 57 1.45 -2.10 -19.33
N ALA A 58 2.07 -1.35 -18.42
CA ALA A 58 2.50 0.03 -18.66
C ALA A 58 3.51 0.11 -19.80
N THR A 59 4.52 -0.77 -19.83
CA THR A 59 5.50 -0.83 -20.93
C THR A 59 4.82 -1.18 -22.26
N SER A 60 3.90 -2.15 -22.25
CA SER A 60 3.16 -2.53 -23.47
C SER A 60 2.27 -1.40 -23.97
N LEU A 61 1.64 -0.64 -23.06
CA LEU A 61 0.85 0.54 -23.36
C LEU A 61 1.70 1.63 -24.02
N VAL A 62 2.83 1.98 -23.41
CA VAL A 62 3.78 2.97 -23.94
C VAL A 62 4.29 2.55 -25.31
N ASN A 63 4.68 1.29 -25.48
CA ASN A 63 5.17 0.77 -26.76
C ASN A 63 4.09 0.84 -27.84
N ALA A 64 2.85 0.47 -27.52
CA ALA A 64 1.74 0.54 -28.46
C ALA A 64 1.40 1.99 -28.85
N TYR A 65 1.48 2.92 -27.89
CA TYR A 65 1.30 4.35 -28.13
C TYR A 65 2.39 4.92 -29.03
N LEU A 66 3.67 4.72 -28.68
CA LEU A 66 4.80 5.24 -29.48
C LEU A 66 4.80 4.64 -30.89
N SER A 67 4.52 3.34 -31.01
CA SER A 67 4.39 2.68 -32.32
C SER A 67 3.27 3.29 -33.16
N GLN A 68 2.16 3.70 -32.54
CA GLN A 68 1.06 4.35 -33.24
C GLN A 68 1.44 5.77 -33.66
N LYS A 69 2.03 6.54 -32.74
CA LYS A 69 2.48 7.93 -32.96
C LYS A 69 3.47 8.02 -34.13
N TYR A 70 4.40 7.08 -34.21
CA TYR A 70 5.42 7.04 -35.27
C TYR A 70 5.02 6.19 -36.49
N MET A 71 3.83 5.57 -36.49
CA MET A 71 3.32 4.80 -37.63
C MET A 71 3.36 5.55 -38.98
N PRO A 72 3.11 6.88 -39.06
CA PRO A 72 3.23 7.62 -40.32
C PRO A 72 4.66 7.66 -40.86
N LEU A 73 5.66 7.70 -39.98
CA LEU A 73 7.08 7.79 -40.31
C LEU A 73 7.74 6.41 -40.50
N MET A 74 7.07 5.33 -40.10
CA MET A 74 7.63 3.98 -40.13
C MET A 74 7.85 3.48 -41.57
N GLU A 75 9.06 2.97 -41.84
CA GLU A 75 9.37 2.30 -43.11
C GLU A 75 8.71 0.91 -43.15
N LEU A 76 7.70 0.77 -44.00
CA LEU A 76 6.92 -0.48 -44.10
C LEU A 76 7.53 -1.51 -45.08
N GLY A 77 8.62 -1.15 -45.77
CA GLY A 77 9.26 -2.01 -46.75
C GLY A 77 8.28 -2.55 -47.79
N ALA A 78 8.26 -3.87 -47.98
CA ALA A 78 7.36 -4.57 -48.90
C ALA A 78 5.86 -4.37 -48.62
N LEU A 79 5.49 -3.91 -47.42
CA LEU A 79 4.10 -3.67 -47.05
C LEU A 79 3.60 -2.27 -47.47
N LYS A 80 4.48 -1.38 -47.96
CA LYS A 80 4.12 0.02 -48.25
C LYS A 80 2.97 0.17 -49.26
N ASP A 81 2.87 -0.76 -50.21
CA ASP A 81 1.89 -0.73 -51.30
C ASP A 81 0.56 -1.41 -50.91
N MET A 82 0.49 -2.00 -49.71
CA MET A 82 -0.76 -2.58 -49.21
C MET A 82 -1.78 -1.48 -48.88
N PRO A 83 -3.00 -1.53 -49.43
CA PRO A 83 -4.01 -0.52 -49.17
C PRO A 83 -4.41 -0.50 -47.69
N ASP A 84 -4.47 0.72 -47.14
CA ASP A 84 -4.86 1.02 -45.75
C ASP A 84 -4.03 0.33 -44.66
N ILE A 85 -2.85 -0.22 -44.97
CA ILE A 85 -2.02 -0.95 -43.98
C ILE A 85 -1.71 -0.11 -42.74
N ARG A 86 -1.36 1.18 -42.93
CA ARG A 86 -1.08 2.12 -41.83
C ARG A 86 -2.31 2.35 -40.97
N LYS A 87 -3.49 2.50 -41.58
CA LYS A 87 -4.76 2.68 -40.84
C LYS A 87 -5.11 1.43 -40.04
N LYS A 88 -5.01 0.24 -40.64
CA LYS A 88 -5.26 -1.05 -39.96
C LYS A 88 -4.27 -1.30 -38.82
N ALA A 89 -2.99 -1.02 -39.04
CA ALA A 89 -1.95 -1.13 -38.01
C ALA A 89 -2.21 -0.15 -36.86
N SER A 90 -2.54 1.11 -37.16
CA SER A 90 -2.88 2.13 -36.16
C SER A 90 -4.10 1.72 -35.34
N LEU A 91 -5.15 1.19 -35.98
CA LEU A 91 -6.33 0.67 -35.27
C LEU A 91 -6.01 -0.51 -34.36
N LYS A 92 -5.12 -1.42 -34.81
CA LYS A 92 -4.65 -2.53 -33.99
C LYS A 92 -3.89 -2.05 -32.76
N LEU A 93 -3.00 -1.09 -32.93
CA LEU A 93 -2.22 -0.48 -31.84
C LEU A 93 -3.13 0.27 -30.86
N PHE A 94 -4.14 0.99 -31.36
CA PHE A 94 -5.14 1.65 -30.52
C PHE A 94 -5.89 0.63 -29.63
N LYS A 95 -6.36 -0.48 -30.21
CA LYS A 95 -7.01 -1.57 -29.45
C LYS A 95 -6.06 -2.20 -28.42
N GLN A 96 -4.77 -2.31 -28.74
CA GLN A 96 -3.77 -2.79 -27.78
C GLN A 96 -3.59 -1.81 -26.62
N GLN A 97 -3.61 -0.50 -26.87
CA GLN A 97 -3.55 0.50 -25.79
C GLN A 97 -4.74 0.35 -24.83
N GLU A 98 -5.98 0.25 -25.33
CA GLU A 98 -7.17 0.04 -24.49
C GLU A 98 -7.08 -1.24 -23.63
N LEU A 99 -6.60 -2.32 -24.24
CA LEU A 99 -6.37 -3.58 -23.51
C LEU A 99 -5.31 -3.42 -22.42
N HIS A 100 -4.21 -2.72 -22.69
CA HIS A 100 -3.15 -2.54 -21.71
C HIS A 100 -3.51 -1.52 -20.63
N ARG A 101 -4.31 -0.48 -20.94
CA ARG A 101 -4.89 0.45 -19.94
C ARG A 101 -5.75 -0.30 -18.93
N SER A 102 -6.70 -1.11 -19.41
CA SER A 102 -7.59 -1.89 -18.53
C SER A 102 -6.82 -2.89 -17.66
N LYS A 103 -5.83 -3.59 -18.22
CA LYS A 103 -4.98 -4.51 -17.45
C LYS A 103 -4.09 -3.79 -16.44
N LEU A 104 -3.51 -2.64 -16.81
CA LEU A 104 -2.72 -1.81 -15.92
C LEU A 104 -3.55 -1.35 -14.72
N LEU A 105 -4.78 -0.86 -14.97
CA LEU A 105 -5.71 -0.47 -13.91
C LEU A 105 -6.08 -1.65 -13.01
N SER A 106 -6.33 -2.83 -13.58
CA SER A 106 -6.60 -4.05 -12.81
C SER A 106 -5.42 -4.40 -11.90
N SER A 107 -4.19 -4.39 -12.42
CA SER A 107 -3.00 -4.68 -11.60
C SER A 107 -2.80 -3.65 -10.49
N TYR A 108 -3.09 -2.36 -10.74
CA TYR A 108 -3.07 -1.34 -9.68
C TYR A 108 -4.11 -1.63 -8.59
N LYS A 109 -5.34 -2.00 -8.97
CA LYS A 109 -6.38 -2.39 -8.01
C LYS A 109 -5.93 -3.56 -7.14
N ASP A 110 -5.28 -4.57 -7.72
CA ASP A 110 -4.71 -5.69 -6.97
C ASP A 110 -3.63 -5.22 -5.99
N MET A 111 -2.79 -4.25 -6.38
CA MET A 111 -1.78 -3.66 -5.49
C MET A 111 -2.41 -2.91 -4.31
N VAL A 112 -3.46 -2.11 -4.55
CA VAL A 112 -4.21 -1.43 -3.47
C VAL A 112 -4.79 -2.46 -2.50
N ALA A 113 -5.46 -3.50 -3.03
CA ALA A 113 -6.04 -4.57 -2.23
C ALA A 113 -5.00 -5.27 -1.35
N VAL A 114 -3.81 -5.56 -1.88
CA VAL A 114 -2.70 -6.14 -1.12
C VAL A 114 -2.28 -5.25 0.05
N VAL A 115 -2.14 -3.93 -0.15
CA VAL A 115 -1.77 -3.00 0.93
C VAL A 115 -2.86 -2.91 2.00
N VAL A 116 -4.14 -2.91 1.59
CA VAL A 116 -5.28 -2.99 2.51
C VAL A 116 -5.19 -4.25 3.38
N GLN A 117 -4.90 -5.41 2.78
CA GLN A 117 -4.74 -6.65 3.53
C GLN A 117 -3.54 -6.62 4.48
N MET A 118 -2.42 -6.01 4.09
CA MET A 118 -1.28 -5.81 4.99
C MET A 118 -1.64 -4.95 6.20
N VAL A 119 -2.35 -3.83 6.00
CA VAL A 119 -2.82 -2.96 7.09
C VAL A 119 -3.73 -3.73 8.03
N ASN A 120 -4.68 -4.49 7.50
CA ASN A 120 -5.60 -5.29 8.31
C ASN A 120 -4.86 -6.38 9.10
N ALA A 121 -3.88 -7.06 8.49
CA ALA A 121 -3.06 -8.07 9.16
C ALA A 121 -2.23 -7.47 10.30
N SER A 122 -1.66 -6.28 10.10
CA SER A 122 -0.92 -5.55 11.13
C SER A 122 -1.81 -5.21 12.33
N LYS A 123 -2.99 -4.62 12.08
CA LYS A 123 -3.94 -4.26 13.15
C LYS A 123 -4.47 -5.50 13.89
N SER A 124 -4.63 -6.62 13.16
CA SER A 124 -5.11 -7.90 13.71
C SER A 124 -4.10 -8.64 14.58
N MET A 125 -2.93 -8.06 14.85
CA MET A 125 -1.97 -8.61 15.82
C MET A 125 -2.48 -8.47 17.26
N ARG A 126 -3.28 -7.42 17.53
CA ARG A 126 -3.87 -7.12 18.84
C ARG A 126 -5.08 -8.00 19.15
N CYS A 127 -5.35 -8.18 20.43
CA CYS A 127 -6.42 -9.00 20.97
C CYS A 127 -7.30 -8.17 21.89
N PHE A 128 -8.61 -8.14 21.63
CA PHE A 128 -9.59 -7.33 22.35
C PHE A 128 -10.60 -8.22 23.08
N LEU A 129 -11.15 -7.74 24.19
CA LEU A 129 -12.24 -8.41 24.90
C LEU A 129 -13.53 -8.25 24.08
N LYS A 130 -14.27 -9.35 23.94
CA LYS A 130 -15.50 -9.40 23.17
C LYS A 130 -16.72 -9.36 24.07
N GLY A 131 -17.60 -8.36 23.93
CA GLY A 131 -18.84 -8.23 24.70
C GLY A 131 -18.76 -7.28 25.91
N ALA A 132 -19.85 -7.18 26.68
CA ALA A 132 -19.90 -6.31 27.87
C ALA A 132 -18.76 -6.65 28.86
N SER A 133 -18.34 -5.66 29.65
CA SER A 133 -17.15 -5.62 30.53
C SER A 133 -16.91 -6.79 31.50
N SER A 134 -17.76 -7.82 31.52
CA SER A 134 -17.64 -9.05 32.29
C SER A 134 -17.29 -10.30 31.45
N SER A 135 -17.15 -10.18 30.13
CA SER A 135 -16.78 -11.28 29.24
C SER A 135 -15.27 -11.57 29.27
N SER A 136 -14.90 -12.84 29.40
CA SER A 136 -13.50 -13.31 29.33
C SER A 136 -13.06 -13.76 27.93
N LEU A 137 -13.92 -13.58 26.92
CA LEU A 137 -13.65 -14.05 25.57
C LEU A 137 -12.78 -13.02 24.84
N VAL A 138 -11.53 -13.38 24.52
CA VAL A 138 -10.61 -12.50 23.79
C VAL A 138 -10.62 -12.85 22.30
N GLN A 139 -10.70 -11.85 21.43
CA GLN A 139 -10.70 -11.99 19.97
C GLN A 139 -9.60 -11.12 19.34
N PHE A 140 -8.82 -11.70 18.43
CA PHE A 140 -7.90 -10.94 17.58
C PHE A 140 -8.68 -10.24 16.47
N SER A 141 -8.53 -8.91 16.35
CA SER A 141 -9.33 -8.08 15.45
C SER A 141 -8.50 -6.88 14.97
N SER A 142 -8.91 -6.28 13.85
CA SER A 142 -8.32 -5.04 13.33
C SER A 142 -8.89 -3.77 13.98
N SER A 143 -9.89 -3.90 14.84
CA SER A 143 -10.54 -2.81 15.56
C SER A 143 -11.01 -3.28 16.94
N SER A 144 -11.07 -2.34 17.88
CA SER A 144 -11.62 -2.54 19.22
C SER A 144 -13.10 -2.15 19.26
N GLU A 145 -13.89 -2.86 20.06
CA GLU A 145 -15.25 -2.45 20.43
C GLU A 145 -15.25 -1.43 21.59
N ASP A 146 -14.17 -1.38 22.39
CA ASP A 146 -13.94 -0.42 23.48
C ASP A 146 -12.71 0.47 23.18
N ILE A 147 -12.92 1.79 23.18
CA ILE A 147 -11.88 2.79 22.87
C ILE A 147 -10.74 2.78 23.90
N ASN A 148 -11.01 2.34 25.14
CA ASN A 148 -10.01 2.32 26.21
C ASN A 148 -9.13 1.04 26.20
N GLU A 149 -9.45 0.06 25.36
CA GLU A 149 -8.71 -1.19 25.30
C GLU A 149 -7.54 -1.11 24.32
N THR A 150 -6.32 -1.21 24.83
CA THR A 150 -5.09 -1.16 24.02
C THR A 150 -4.86 -2.42 23.20
N GLY A 151 -5.50 -3.53 23.57
CA GLY A 151 -5.45 -4.81 22.87
C GLY A 151 -4.11 -5.55 22.94
N ASP A 152 -3.25 -5.20 23.91
CA ASP A 152 -1.88 -5.70 24.04
C ASP A 152 -1.57 -6.32 25.42
N CYS A 153 -2.61 -6.60 26.20
CA CYS A 153 -2.54 -7.10 27.58
C CYS A 153 -1.55 -6.33 28.47
N GLY A 154 -1.60 -5.00 28.41
CA GLY A 154 -0.78 -4.13 29.25
C GLY A 154 0.69 -4.12 28.85
N GLY A 155 0.99 -4.32 27.56
CA GLY A 155 2.34 -4.26 27.01
C GLY A 155 3.24 -5.44 27.39
N VAL A 156 2.68 -6.53 27.92
CA VAL A 156 3.47 -7.70 28.33
C VAL A 156 4.22 -8.28 27.14
N ALA A 157 5.51 -8.57 27.33
CA ALA A 157 6.32 -9.19 26.30
C ALA A 157 5.73 -10.55 25.86
N VAL A 158 5.64 -10.76 24.56
CA VAL A 158 5.10 -11.98 23.95
C VAL A 158 6.21 -12.87 23.41
N PHE A 159 7.30 -12.29 22.90
CA PHE A 159 8.50 -13.01 22.48
C PHE A 159 9.75 -12.29 23.00
N GLY A 160 10.62 -13.01 23.72
CA GLY A 160 11.79 -12.40 24.36
C GLY A 160 11.40 -11.18 25.18
N PHE A 161 11.96 -10.02 24.82
CA PHE A 161 11.70 -8.72 25.47
C PHE A 161 10.71 -7.83 24.70
N TRP A 162 10.04 -8.35 23.67
CA TRP A 162 9.21 -7.56 22.76
C TRP A 162 7.72 -7.77 23.01
N SER A 163 6.97 -6.68 23.15
CA SER A 163 5.51 -6.64 23.25
C SER A 163 4.84 -6.77 21.87
N ILE A 164 3.53 -7.00 21.84
CA ILE A 164 2.73 -6.95 20.59
C ILE A 164 2.87 -5.59 19.91
N SER A 165 2.83 -4.50 20.67
CA SER A 165 2.96 -3.14 20.15
C SER A 165 4.31 -2.90 19.45
N SER A 166 5.40 -3.50 19.93
CA SER A 166 6.70 -3.44 19.24
C SER A 166 6.66 -4.14 17.87
N PHE A 167 6.00 -5.31 17.78
CA PHE A 167 5.83 -6.02 16.51
C PHE A 167 4.91 -5.25 15.55
N GLU A 168 3.82 -4.70 16.05
CA GLU A 168 2.91 -3.90 15.24
C GLU A 168 3.60 -2.64 14.71
N LYS A 169 4.40 -1.94 15.53
CA LYS A 169 5.18 -0.78 15.07
C LYS A 169 6.16 -1.17 13.95
N LEU A 170 6.80 -2.33 14.07
CA LEU A 170 7.66 -2.86 13.02
C LEU A 170 6.89 -3.16 11.74
N ALA A 171 5.70 -3.75 11.87
CA ALA A 171 4.79 -4.02 10.75
C ALA A 171 4.32 -2.71 10.10
N GLU A 172 3.99 -1.69 10.90
CA GLU A 172 3.60 -0.38 10.43
C GLU A 172 4.74 0.26 9.63
N GLU A 173 5.97 0.30 10.15
CA GLU A 173 7.13 0.82 9.41
C GLU A 173 7.32 0.12 8.06
N LEU A 174 7.14 -1.20 8.02
CA LEU A 174 7.20 -1.98 6.79
C LEU A 174 6.10 -1.58 5.81
N ILE A 175 4.86 -1.48 6.28
CA ILE A 175 3.69 -1.14 5.46
C ILE A 175 3.77 0.30 4.94
N GLN A 176 4.33 1.23 5.71
CA GLN A 176 4.51 2.61 5.26
C GLN A 176 5.33 2.71 3.98
N MET A 177 6.29 1.80 3.75
CA MET A 177 7.04 1.75 2.49
C MET A 177 6.14 1.44 1.30
N PHE A 178 5.29 0.41 1.43
CA PHE A 178 4.32 0.03 0.40
C PHE A 178 3.28 1.13 0.16
N LYS A 179 2.83 1.83 1.21
CA LYS A 179 1.89 2.96 1.10
C LYS A 179 2.47 4.12 0.29
N LEU A 180 3.73 4.49 0.56
CA LEU A 180 4.42 5.56 -0.18
C LEU A 180 4.65 5.17 -1.65
N GLU A 181 5.05 3.92 -1.89
CA GLU A 181 5.21 3.39 -3.25
C GLU A 181 3.88 3.31 -4.00
N LEU A 182 2.79 2.94 -3.32
CA LEU A 182 1.44 2.92 -3.88
C LEU A 182 1.00 4.32 -4.31
N SER A 183 1.22 5.33 -3.45
CA SER A 183 0.89 6.73 -3.77
C SER A 183 1.67 7.22 -5.01
N LEU A 184 2.96 6.90 -5.12
CA LEU A 184 3.77 7.22 -6.29
C LEU A 184 3.24 6.50 -7.55
N LYS A 185 2.92 5.22 -7.46
CA LYS A 185 2.41 4.46 -8.61
C LYS A 185 1.02 4.91 -9.04
N ARG A 186 0.18 5.37 -8.11
CA ARG A 186 -1.09 6.03 -8.43
C ARG A 186 -0.86 7.28 -9.28
N LEU A 187 0.15 8.08 -8.96
CA LEU A 187 0.51 9.26 -9.73
C LEU A 187 0.89 8.89 -11.17
N LEU A 188 1.82 7.92 -11.32
CA LEU A 188 2.26 7.44 -12.62
C LEU A 188 1.12 6.82 -13.43
N LEU A 189 0.20 6.13 -12.76
CA LEU A 189 -0.96 5.50 -13.38
C LEU A 189 -1.86 6.54 -14.05
N LEU A 190 -2.16 7.66 -13.39
CA LEU A 190 -3.00 8.72 -13.94
C LEU A 190 -2.44 9.24 -15.27
N ASP A 191 -1.13 9.49 -15.30
CA ASP A 191 -0.46 9.93 -16.53
C ASP A 191 -0.48 8.85 -17.61
N LEU A 192 -0.14 7.60 -17.25
CA LEU A 192 -0.12 6.49 -18.19
C LEU A 192 -1.50 6.22 -18.82
N LEU A 193 -2.58 6.33 -18.03
CA LEU A 193 -3.94 6.18 -18.53
C LEU A 193 -4.35 7.32 -19.48
N SER A 194 -3.78 8.52 -19.30
CA SER A 194 -4.07 9.72 -20.09
C SER A 194 -3.38 9.73 -21.47
N ILE A 195 -2.30 8.95 -21.66
CA ILE A 195 -1.56 8.86 -22.92
C ILE A 195 -2.50 8.52 -24.07
N GLY A 196 -2.34 9.13 -25.25
CA GLY A 196 -3.06 8.73 -26.48
C GLY A 196 -4.59 8.82 -26.43
N CYS A 197 -5.16 9.42 -25.38
CA CYS A 197 -6.60 9.64 -25.29
C CYS A 197 -6.96 11.03 -25.84
N GLU A 198 -7.71 11.07 -26.94
CA GLU A 198 -8.22 12.32 -27.52
C GLU A 198 -9.55 12.77 -26.86
N VAL A 199 -10.22 11.87 -26.13
CA VAL A 199 -11.66 11.99 -25.74
C VAL A 199 -11.90 11.80 -24.24
N LEU A 200 -10.88 11.92 -23.39
CA LEU A 200 -11.17 12.04 -21.97
C LEU A 200 -11.70 13.44 -21.72
N HIS A 201 -12.95 13.54 -21.28
CA HIS A 201 -13.37 14.71 -20.51
C HIS A 201 -12.31 14.90 -19.44
N THR A 202 -11.54 15.98 -19.55
CA THR A 202 -10.36 16.34 -18.74
C THR A 202 -10.62 16.27 -17.22
N ASN A 203 -11.88 16.19 -16.82
CA ASN A 203 -12.33 15.99 -15.45
C ASN A 203 -12.29 14.54 -14.93
N GLN A 204 -11.98 13.49 -15.71
CA GLN A 204 -12.09 12.10 -15.21
C GLN A 204 -10.79 11.56 -14.57
N LEU A 205 -9.62 11.86 -15.12
CA LEU A 205 -8.30 11.44 -14.60
C LEU A 205 -7.63 12.54 -13.76
N CYS A 206 -8.39 13.17 -12.87
CA CYS A 206 -7.85 14.09 -11.87
C CYS A 206 -7.30 13.31 -10.67
N TRP A 207 -6.24 13.83 -10.04
CA TRP A 207 -5.73 13.29 -8.78
C TRP A 207 -6.83 13.12 -7.72
N SER A 208 -7.74 14.09 -7.65
CA SER A 208 -8.84 14.17 -6.69
C SER A 208 -10.02 13.25 -6.99
N ASN A 209 -9.97 12.46 -8.07
CA ASN A 209 -11.03 11.51 -8.43
C ASN A 209 -10.64 10.07 -8.14
N GLU A 210 -11.65 9.21 -8.01
CA GLU A 210 -11.45 7.76 -8.02
C GLU A 210 -11.01 7.28 -9.40
N ILE A 211 -9.93 6.49 -9.45
CA ILE A 211 -9.47 5.82 -10.67
C ILE A 211 -10.33 4.57 -10.94
N TYR A 212 -10.88 3.97 -9.89
CA TYR A 212 -11.86 2.88 -9.96
C TYR A 212 -12.89 3.03 -8.84
N HIS A 213 -14.09 2.51 -9.06
CA HIS A 213 -15.17 2.59 -8.09
C HIS A 213 -14.80 2.00 -6.72
N GLY A 214 -14.87 2.83 -5.67
CA GLY A 214 -14.56 2.44 -4.30
C GLY A 214 -13.10 2.63 -3.89
N GLU A 215 -12.25 3.18 -4.77
CA GLU A 215 -10.83 3.45 -4.47
C GLU A 215 -10.67 4.26 -3.18
N PHE A 216 -11.50 5.27 -2.93
CA PHE A 216 -11.33 6.10 -1.73
C PHE A 216 -11.56 5.32 -0.45
N GLY A 217 -12.46 4.34 -0.44
CA GLY A 217 -12.65 3.45 0.70
C GLY A 217 -11.37 2.66 1.00
N ASP A 218 -10.74 2.10 -0.04
CA ASP A 218 -9.50 1.36 0.10
C ASP A 218 -8.34 2.27 0.56
N LEU A 219 -8.22 3.46 -0.01
CA LEU A 219 -7.20 4.44 0.37
C LEU A 219 -7.39 4.95 1.80
N LYS A 220 -8.63 5.12 2.27
CA LYS A 220 -8.94 5.46 3.67
C LYS A 220 -8.44 4.39 4.62
N VAL A 221 -8.65 3.11 4.33
CA VAL A 221 -8.10 2.01 5.14
C VAL A 221 -6.57 2.09 5.22
N CYS A 222 -5.92 2.55 4.15
CA CYS A 222 -4.48 2.74 4.08
C CYS A 222 -3.98 4.04 4.72
N ASN A 223 -4.83 4.93 5.24
CA ASN A 223 -4.49 6.30 5.65
C ASN A 223 -3.83 7.09 4.49
N LEU A 224 -4.26 6.83 3.25
CA LEU A 224 -3.82 7.50 2.03
C LEU A 224 -4.91 8.40 1.44
N TYR A 225 -5.94 8.71 2.21
CA TYR A 225 -7.00 9.64 1.86
C TYR A 225 -7.21 10.60 3.03
N SER A 226 -7.20 11.91 2.74
CA SER A 226 -7.40 12.97 3.70
C SER A 226 -8.88 13.34 3.74
N GLU A 227 -9.52 13.22 4.89
CA GLU A 227 -10.91 13.65 5.05
C GLU A 227 -11.05 15.18 5.07
N GLU A 228 -10.02 15.89 5.55
CA GLU A 228 -9.97 17.35 5.64
C GLU A 228 -9.99 18.00 4.25
N THR A 229 -9.21 17.45 3.31
CA THR A 229 -9.12 17.95 1.94
C THR A 229 -10.01 17.17 0.97
N SER A 230 -10.65 16.08 1.43
CA SER A 230 -11.42 15.15 0.60
C SER A 230 -10.66 14.62 -0.62
N GLU A 231 -9.36 14.38 -0.45
CA GLU A 231 -8.45 14.02 -1.54
C GLU A 231 -7.43 12.93 -1.13
N PRO A 232 -6.94 12.13 -2.10
CA PRO A 232 -5.82 11.23 -1.88
C PRO A 232 -4.55 11.97 -1.42
N VAL A 233 -3.81 11.37 -0.51
CA VAL A 233 -2.56 11.94 0.02
C VAL A 233 -1.47 11.86 -1.05
N HIS A 234 -0.99 13.03 -1.47
CA HIS A 234 0.10 13.13 -2.45
C HIS A 234 1.37 12.40 -2.00
N PRO A 235 2.16 11.88 -2.95
CA PRO A 235 3.49 11.36 -2.64
C PRO A 235 4.33 12.44 -1.97
N ARG A 236 4.96 12.10 -0.84
CA ARG A 236 5.89 12.97 -0.12
C ARG A 236 7.16 12.21 0.22
N LEU A 237 8.32 12.82 0.00
CA LEU A 237 9.53 12.42 0.72
C LEU A 237 9.42 12.96 2.16
N LYS A 238 9.84 12.16 3.14
CA LYS A 238 9.97 12.62 4.54
C LYS A 238 10.76 13.93 4.55
N ASP A 239 10.25 14.91 5.31
CA ASP A 239 10.84 16.23 5.57
C ASP A 239 10.74 17.31 4.48
N ARG A 240 9.96 17.12 3.41
CA ARG A 240 9.72 18.18 2.41
C ARG A 240 8.23 18.47 2.23
N LYS A 241 7.84 19.74 2.40
CA LYS A 241 6.52 20.22 1.96
C LYS A 241 6.45 20.04 0.44
N SER A 242 5.47 19.25 0.01
CA SER A 242 5.27 18.92 -1.40
C SER A 242 4.49 20.06 -2.05
N GLU A 243 5.19 21.01 -2.66
CA GLU A 243 4.61 21.94 -3.63
C GLU A 243 4.64 21.23 -4.98
N ILE A 244 3.68 20.33 -5.20
CA ILE A 244 3.45 19.77 -6.54
C ILE A 244 2.62 20.84 -7.28
N PRO A 245 3.10 21.37 -8.42
CA PRO A 245 2.31 22.27 -9.24
C PRO A 245 0.99 21.60 -9.60
N ALA A 246 -0.08 22.38 -9.72
CA ALA A 246 -1.37 21.88 -10.21
C ALA A 246 -1.14 21.05 -11.48
N PHE A 247 -1.53 19.78 -11.42
CA PHE A 247 -1.37 18.81 -12.51
C PHE A 247 -2.00 19.39 -13.78
N GLN A 248 -1.18 19.83 -14.75
CA GLN A 248 -1.68 20.32 -16.02
C GLN A 248 -1.80 19.15 -17.00
N CYS A 249 -3.04 18.69 -17.19
CA CYS A 249 -3.45 17.59 -18.06
C CYS A 249 -3.22 17.82 -19.57
N ASN A 250 -2.52 18.89 -19.97
CA ASN A 250 -2.60 19.44 -21.33
C ASN A 250 -1.39 19.15 -22.24
N HIS A 251 -0.37 18.41 -21.76
CA HIS A 251 0.76 18.02 -22.58
C HIS A 251 0.91 16.50 -22.62
N GLN A 252 0.80 15.92 -23.83
CA GLN A 252 1.15 14.51 -24.04
C GLN A 252 2.63 14.33 -23.71
N PRO A 253 2.99 13.39 -22.81
CA PRO A 253 4.38 13.18 -22.43
C PRO A 253 5.22 12.75 -23.64
N ASP A 254 6.45 13.26 -23.71
CA ASP A 254 7.44 12.84 -24.70
C ASP A 254 8.03 11.46 -24.36
N GLN A 255 8.91 10.96 -25.22
CA GLN A 255 9.47 9.62 -25.04
C GLN A 255 10.35 9.52 -23.79
N GLU A 256 11.09 10.58 -23.48
CA GLU A 256 11.98 10.71 -22.34
C GLU A 256 11.19 10.66 -21.02
N ILE A 257 10.09 11.40 -20.92
CA ILE A 257 9.18 11.38 -19.77
C ILE A 257 8.55 10.00 -19.60
N LEU A 258 8.09 9.38 -20.70
CA LEU A 258 7.54 8.03 -20.63
C LEU A 258 8.57 7.00 -20.16
N GLN A 259 9.82 7.14 -20.59
CA GLN A 259 10.92 6.32 -20.07
C GLN A 259 11.11 6.55 -18.57
N VAL A 260 11.10 7.80 -18.11
CA VAL A 260 11.16 8.12 -16.67
C VAL A 260 10.00 7.46 -15.92
N TYR A 261 8.78 7.46 -16.44
CA TYR A 261 7.63 6.81 -15.77
C TYR A 261 7.81 5.30 -15.64
N ILE A 262 8.20 4.62 -16.73
CA ILE A 262 8.44 3.17 -16.71
C ILE A 262 9.62 2.82 -15.81
N THR A 263 10.69 3.60 -15.84
CA THR A 263 11.87 3.40 -14.98
C THR A 263 11.55 3.73 -13.52
N THR A 264 10.70 4.72 -13.23
CA THR A 264 10.25 5.04 -11.86
C THR A 264 9.34 3.95 -11.31
N TRP A 265 8.54 3.31 -12.17
CA TRP A 265 7.77 2.13 -11.79
C TRP A 265 8.67 0.92 -11.49
N LEU A 266 9.79 0.81 -12.22
CA LEU A 266 10.79 -0.25 -12.07
C LEU A 266 11.67 -0.07 -10.84
N ALA A 267 12.15 1.15 -10.62
CA ALA A 267 12.84 1.50 -9.40
C ALA A 267 11.86 1.18 -8.30
N GLU A 268 12.15 0.17 -7.49
CA GLU A 268 11.45 -0.05 -6.25
C GLU A 268 11.87 1.14 -5.36
N VAL A 269 11.34 2.34 -5.63
CA VAL A 269 11.87 3.63 -5.14
C VAL A 269 11.89 3.68 -3.61
N ASN A 270 11.17 2.76 -2.96
CA ASN A 270 11.18 2.55 -1.50
C ASN A 270 11.73 1.20 -1.03
N ILE A 271 12.13 0.30 -1.92
CA ILE A 271 12.72 -1.01 -1.63
C ILE A 271 14.12 -1.08 -2.25
N ASP A 272 14.93 -0.04 -2.04
CA ASP A 272 16.38 -0.12 -2.32
C ASP A 272 16.96 -1.36 -1.62
N GLY A 273 18.00 -1.99 -2.17
CA GLY A 273 18.56 -3.27 -1.68
C GLY A 273 18.92 -3.32 -0.18
N HIS A 274 19.11 -2.16 0.46
CA HIS A 274 19.26 -2.03 1.93
C HIS A 274 17.97 -2.31 2.74
N ARG A 275 16.79 -2.23 2.13
CA ARG A 275 15.46 -2.43 2.72
C ARG A 275 14.83 -3.77 2.37
N ASP A 276 15.24 -4.44 1.29
CA ASP A 276 15.03 -5.89 1.19
C ASP A 276 15.76 -6.59 2.34
N TRP A 277 16.98 -6.17 2.67
CA TRP A 277 17.65 -6.55 3.92
C TRP A 277 16.85 -6.15 5.15
N ARG A 278 16.22 -4.97 5.23
CA ARG A 278 15.44 -4.55 6.40
C ARG A 278 14.12 -5.30 6.54
N GLY A 279 13.40 -5.58 5.45
CA GLY A 279 12.19 -6.40 5.42
C GLY A 279 12.51 -7.85 5.76
N ASN A 280 13.52 -8.42 5.11
CA ASN A 280 14.04 -9.76 5.44
C ASN A 280 14.60 -9.80 6.86
N ALA A 281 15.20 -8.72 7.36
CA ALA A 281 15.64 -8.59 8.75
C ALA A 281 14.47 -8.43 9.70
N CYS A 282 13.37 -7.77 9.32
CA CYS A 282 12.15 -7.72 10.13
C CYS A 282 11.55 -9.12 10.24
N PHE A 283 11.40 -9.82 9.12
CA PHE A 283 10.92 -11.21 9.11
C PHE A 283 11.90 -12.16 9.80
N ALA A 284 13.22 -11.96 9.68
CA ALA A 284 14.24 -12.74 10.37
C ALA A 284 14.26 -12.44 11.87
N LEU A 285 14.17 -11.17 12.29
CA LEU A 285 14.05 -10.76 13.69
C LEU A 285 12.79 -11.35 14.32
N VAL A 286 11.66 -11.31 13.61
CA VAL A 286 10.43 -11.95 14.04
C VAL A 286 10.63 -13.47 14.13
N ASN A 287 11.17 -14.11 13.11
CA ASN A 287 11.41 -15.55 13.12
C ASN A 287 12.39 -15.99 14.22
N SER A 288 13.48 -15.24 14.45
CA SER A 288 14.46 -15.47 15.51
C SER A 288 13.85 -15.25 16.89
N SER A 289 13.14 -14.14 17.10
CA SER A 289 12.45 -13.85 18.37
C SER A 289 11.33 -14.85 18.65
N CYS A 290 10.67 -15.33 17.61
CA CYS A 290 9.63 -16.36 17.68
C CYS A 290 10.19 -17.79 17.82
N SER A 291 11.48 -18.00 17.54
CA SER A 291 12.17 -19.30 17.61
C SER A 291 12.96 -19.51 18.90
N ILE A 292 13.02 -18.53 19.81
CA ILE A 292 13.57 -18.76 21.15
C ILE A 292 12.65 -19.79 21.84
N LYS A 293 13.14 -21.03 21.86
CA LYS A 293 12.46 -22.24 22.30
C LYS A 293 12.24 -22.26 23.81
N ASN A 294 11.19 -22.99 24.18
CA ASN A 294 10.92 -23.56 25.50
C ASN A 294 12.17 -24.05 26.22
#